data_AF-A0AAV7KCF2-F1
#
_entry.id   AF-A0AAV7KCF2-F1
#
_cell.length_a   1.000
_cell.length_b   1.000
_cell.length_c   1.000
_cell.angle_alpha   90.00
_cell.angle_beta   90.00
_cell.angle_gamma   90.00
#
_symmetry.space_group_name_H-M   'P 1'
#
loop_
_entity.id
_entity.type
_entity.pdbx_description
1 polymer ?
#
loop_
_entity_poly.entity_id
_entity_poly.type
_entity_poly.pdbx_seq_one_letter_code
_entity_poly.pdbx_strand_id
1 'polypeptide(L)'
;MRRMAKYLKVSESSVRKVVNINFGMHSFKRRKVHFLTEQVNAKRLQRSKGQLRRHVTQDLGKIIFSLEKIFTIGEVLNPQDDKIISHKPSDIDPALK
;
A
#
# COMPACT_ATOMS: atom_id res chain seq x y z
N MET A 1 -10.58 0.31 14.61
CA MET A 1 -11.54 1.10 15.44
C MET A 1 -12.22 0.26 16.52
N ARG A 2 -12.72 -0.96 16.24
CA ARG A 2 -13.39 -1.84 17.23
C ARG A 2 -12.65 -2.04 18.56
N ARG A 3 -11.34 -2.34 18.53
CA ARG A 3 -10.53 -2.48 19.76
C ARG A 3 -10.53 -1.21 20.63
N MET A 4 -10.33 -0.06 19.99
CA MET A 4 -10.35 1.25 20.66
C MET A 4 -11.74 1.59 21.21
N ALA A 5 -12.81 1.25 20.49
CA ALA A 5 -14.18 1.38 20.96
C ALA A 5 -14.46 0.54 22.22
N LYS A 6 -14.00 -0.72 22.24
CA LYS A 6 -14.09 -1.58 23.44
C LYS A 6 -13.31 -1.00 24.63
N TYR A 7 -12.08 -0.54 24.40
CA TYR A 7 -11.24 0.05 25.44
C TYR A 7 -11.85 1.33 26.03
N LEU A 8 -12.34 2.23 25.16
CA LEU A 8 -12.95 3.50 25.56
C LEU A 8 -14.42 3.37 25.97
N LYS A 9 -15.01 2.16 25.92
CA LYS A 9 -16.43 1.88 26.22
C LYS A 9 -17.43 2.78 25.49
N VAL A 10 -17.15 3.09 24.23
CA VAL A 10 -18.01 3.90 23.35
C VAL A 10 -18.36 3.14 22.09
N SER A 11 -19.38 3.59 21.36
CA SER A 11 -19.74 2.99 20.08
C SER A 11 -18.62 3.17 19.05
N GLU A 12 -18.45 2.17 18.17
CA GLU A 12 -17.47 2.25 17.08
C GLU A 12 -17.71 3.46 16.16
N SER A 13 -18.99 3.80 15.94
CA SER A 13 -19.39 4.94 15.11
C SER A 13 -18.95 6.28 15.73
N SER A 14 -19.07 6.45 17.05
CA SER A 14 -18.57 7.64 17.73
C SER A 14 -17.06 7.76 17.63
N VAL A 15 -16.33 6.67 17.88
CA VAL A 15 -14.86 6.66 17.72
C VAL A 15 -14.46 7.06 16.31
N ARG A 16 -15.13 6.52 15.29
CA ARG A 16 -14.84 6.83 13.89
C ARG A 16 -15.12 8.29 13.56
N LYS A 17 -16.24 8.87 14.04
CA LYS A 17 -16.54 10.30 13.86
C LYS A 17 -15.47 11.16 14.51
N VAL A 18 -15.12 10.87 15.76
CA VAL A 18 -14.10 11.64 16.48
C VAL A 18 -12.76 11.60 15.76
N VAL A 19 -12.28 10.41 15.38
CA VAL A 19 -11.00 10.26 14.67
C VAL A 19 -11.01 10.95 13.30
N ASN A 20 -12.04 10.72 12.49
CA ASN A 20 -12.02 11.20 11.11
C ASN A 20 -12.46 12.66 10.97
N ILE A 21 -13.38 13.13 11.81
CA ILE A 21 -13.99 14.46 11.69
C ILE A 21 -13.33 15.42 12.68
N ASN A 22 -13.36 15.09 13.98
CA ASN A 22 -12.85 16.02 15.00
C ASN A 22 -11.34 16.12 14.96
N PHE A 23 -10.66 15.00 14.70
CA PHE A 23 -9.21 14.97 14.57
C PHE A 23 -8.71 14.95 13.13
N GLY A 24 -9.56 14.76 12.10
CA GLY A 24 -9.09 14.77 10.71
C GLY A 24 -8.03 13.69 10.41
N MET A 25 -8.06 12.57 11.12
CA MET A 25 -7.11 11.47 10.95
C MET A 25 -7.70 10.35 10.08
N HIS A 26 -6.81 9.60 9.44
CA HIS A 26 -7.17 8.50 8.55
C HIS A 26 -6.42 7.23 8.90
N SER A 27 -7.01 6.10 8.54
CA SER A 27 -6.38 4.78 8.69
C SER A 27 -5.46 4.53 7.49
N PHE A 28 -4.17 4.72 7.69
CA PHE A 28 -3.15 4.40 6.70
C PHE A 28 -2.62 2.99 6.89
N LYS A 29 -2.14 2.41 5.79
CA LYS A 29 -1.48 1.11 5.79
C LYS A 29 -0.06 1.29 5.30
N ARG A 30 0.91 0.79 6.08
CA ARG A 30 2.29 0.71 5.61
C ARG A 30 2.40 -0.42 4.61
N ARG A 31 2.78 -0.10 3.37
CA ARG A 31 3.08 -1.10 2.34
C ARG A 31 4.57 -1.36 2.34
N LYS A 32 4.97 -2.61 2.58
CA LYS A 32 6.35 -3.02 2.31
C LYS A 32 6.54 -3.01 0.79
N VAL A 33 7.35 -2.08 0.32
CA VAL A 33 7.75 -2.00 -1.09
C VAL A 33 9.24 -2.31 -1.19
N HIS A 34 9.67 -2.76 -2.37
CA HIS A 34 11.10 -2.93 -2.61
C HIS A 34 11.79 -1.57 -2.51
N PHE A 35 12.85 -1.48 -1.71
CA PHE A 35 13.67 -0.28 -1.62
C PHE A 35 14.35 -0.03 -2.97
N LEU A 36 14.20 1.18 -3.51
CA LEU A 36 14.78 1.54 -4.81
C LEU A 36 16.08 2.30 -4.59
N THR A 37 17.21 1.62 -4.78
CA THR A 37 18.51 2.30 -4.85
C THR A 37 18.56 3.17 -6.10
N GLU A 38 19.44 4.18 -6.11
CA GLU A 38 19.63 5.05 -7.27
C GLU A 38 19.94 4.27 -8.54
N GLN A 39 20.76 3.22 -8.42
CA GLN A 39 21.09 2.32 -9.54
C GLN A 39 19.87 1.58 -10.08
N VAL A 40 18.98 1.10 -9.20
CA VAL A 40 17.73 0.44 -9.61
C VAL A 40 16.80 1.45 -10.27
N ASN A 41 16.69 2.67 -9.73
CA ASN A 41 15.90 3.74 -10.34
C ASN A 41 16.38 4.10 -11.75
N ALA A 42 17.70 4.26 -11.94
CA ALA A 42 18.29 4.53 -13.25
C ALA A 42 17.99 3.42 -14.25
N LYS A 43 18.18 2.15 -13.86
CA LYS A 43 17.87 0.98 -14.70
C LYS A 43 16.39 0.90 -15.05
N ARG A 44 15.49 1.14 -14.09
CA ARG A 44 14.04 1.16 -14.35
C ARG A 44 13.68 2.28 -15.33
N LEU A 45 14.18 3.49 -15.11
CA LEU A 45 13.91 4.63 -15.99
C LEU A 45 14.37 4.37 -17.43
N GLN A 46 15.58 3.85 -17.61
CA GLN A 46 16.12 3.50 -18.93
C GLN A 46 15.24 2.45 -19.63
N ARG A 47 14.88 1.36 -18.92
CA ARG A 47 14.02 0.30 -19.46
C ARG A 47 12.64 0.81 -19.84
N SER A 48 12.02 1.63 -18.98
CA SER A 48 10.71 2.22 -19.24
C SER A 48 10.73 3.11 -20.49
N LYS A 49 11.73 4.00 -20.61
CA LYS A 49 11.89 4.84 -21.81
C LYS A 49 12.12 4.00 -23.08
N GLY A 50 12.91 2.94 -22.98
CA GLY A 50 13.16 2.01 -24.09
C GLY A 50 11.90 1.27 -24.53
N GLN A 51 11.11 0.76 -23.60
CA GLN A 51 9.84 0.09 -23.90
C GLN A 51 8.82 1.04 -24.51
N LEU A 52 8.69 2.25 -23.96
CA LEU A 52 7.81 3.27 -24.54
C LEU A 52 8.18 3.51 -26.00
N ARG A 53 9.45 3.85 -26.29
CA ARG A 53 9.93 4.08 -27.68
C ARG A 53 9.64 2.90 -28.61
N ARG A 54 9.88 1.67 -28.15
CA ARG A 54 9.73 0.45 -28.96
C ARG A 54 8.27 0.14 -29.29
N HIS A 55 7.34 0.46 -28.38
CA HIS A 55 5.95 0.06 -28.48
C HIS A 55 4.98 1.22 -28.73
N VAL A 56 5.46 2.47 -28.92
CA VAL A 56 4.61 3.65 -29.22
C VAL A 56 3.69 3.41 -30.42
N THR A 57 4.16 2.73 -31.46
CA THR A 57 3.42 2.50 -32.72
C THR A 57 2.96 1.06 -32.89
N GLN A 58 3.25 0.18 -31.92
CA GLN A 58 2.86 -1.23 -31.99
C GLN A 58 1.47 -1.44 -31.41
N ASP A 59 0.72 -2.37 -32.00
CA ASP A 59 -0.50 -2.90 -31.40
C ASP A 59 -0.13 -3.67 -30.13
N LEU A 60 -0.48 -3.11 -28.97
CA LEU A 60 -0.24 -3.69 -27.65
C LEU A 60 -0.90 -5.08 -27.51
N GLY A 61 -1.92 -5.39 -28.31
CA GLY A 61 -2.57 -6.71 -28.35
C GLY A 61 -1.68 -7.84 -28.84
N LYS A 62 -0.53 -7.52 -29.47
CA LYS A 62 0.47 -8.52 -29.91
C LYS A 62 1.52 -8.83 -28.84
N ILE A 63 1.51 -8.12 -27.71
CA ILE A 63 2.48 -8.35 -26.63
C ILE A 63 1.92 -9.38 -25.66
N ILE A 64 2.54 -10.57 -25.64
CA ILE A 64 2.21 -11.63 -24.70
C ILE A 64 3.14 -11.49 -23.49
N PHE A 65 2.56 -11.21 -22.33
CA PHE A 65 3.27 -11.21 -21.05
C PHE A 65 3.07 -12.57 -20.37
N SER A 66 4.17 -13.24 -20.01
CA SER A 66 4.15 -14.42 -19.16
C SER A 66 4.76 -14.10 -17.81
N LEU A 67 4.12 -14.59 -16.74
CA LEU A 67 4.61 -14.52 -15.38
C LEU A 67 4.21 -15.79 -14.65
N GLU A 68 5.11 -16.29 -13.83
CA GLU A 68 4.81 -17.36 -12.90
C GLU A 68 4.27 -16.76 -11.60
N LYS A 69 3.23 -17.36 -11.05
CA LYS A 69 2.67 -16.97 -9.76
C LYS A 69 2.51 -18.20 -8.88
N ILE A 70 2.98 -18.10 -7.65
CA ILE A 70 2.81 -19.13 -6.63
C ILE A 70 1.43 -18.95 -6.00
N PHE A 71 0.65 -20.03 -5.94
CA PHE A 71 -0.62 -20.09 -5.22
C PHE A 71 -0.44 -21.01 -4.00
N THR A 72 -0.71 -20.49 -2.80
CA THR A 72 -0.59 -21.25 -1.54
C THR A 72 -1.97 -21.75 -1.13
N ILE A 73 -2.08 -23.04 -0.74
CA ILE A 73 -3.35 -23.74 -0.47
C ILE A 73 -3.95 -23.40 0.92
N GLY A 74 -3.20 -22.75 1.81
CA GLY A 74 -3.65 -22.37 3.16
C GLY A 74 -3.90 -20.87 3.34
N GLU A 75 -4.79 -20.51 4.28
CA GLU A 75 -4.98 -19.12 4.70
C GLU A 75 -3.72 -18.61 5.42
N VAL A 76 -3.01 -17.69 4.75
CA VAL A 76 -2.02 -16.86 5.42
C VAL A 76 -2.82 -15.82 6.21
N LEU A 77 -2.75 -15.88 7.55
CA LEU A 77 -3.27 -14.86 8.46
C LEU A 77 -2.98 -13.48 7.85
N ASN A 78 -4.03 -12.76 7.43
CA ASN A 78 -3.88 -11.59 6.58
C ASN A 78 -3.32 -10.43 7.42
N PRO A 79 -2.03 -10.04 7.31
CA PRO A 79 -1.45 -8.97 8.14
C PRO A 79 -1.98 -7.58 7.74
N GLN A 80 -2.99 -7.54 6.88
CA GLN A 80 -3.58 -6.32 6.33
C GLN A 80 -4.51 -5.59 7.32
N ASP A 81 -4.69 -6.14 8.52
CA ASP A 81 -5.46 -5.54 9.61
C ASP A 81 -4.67 -4.52 10.45
N ASP A 82 -3.34 -4.44 10.28
CA ASP A 82 -2.50 -3.46 10.99
C ASP A 82 -2.51 -2.09 10.31
N LYS A 83 -3.62 -1.36 10.50
CA LYS A 83 -3.77 0.03 10.06
C LYS A 83 -3.39 1.00 11.18
N ILE A 84 -2.60 2.02 10.82
CA ILE A 84 -2.15 3.07 11.73
C ILE A 84 -3.02 4.32 11.50
N ILE A 85 -3.48 4.95 12.57
CA ILE A 85 -4.27 6.18 12.51
C ILE A 85 -3.30 7.37 12.53
N SER A 86 -3.33 8.21 11.52
CA SER A 86 -2.47 9.40 11.41
C SER A 86 -3.16 10.49 10.57
N HIS A 87 -2.67 11.73 10.62
CA HIS A 87 -3.13 12.80 9.74
C HIS A 87 -2.57 12.64 8.32
N LYS A 88 -1.26 12.33 8.22
CA LYS A 88 -0.57 12.12 6.95
C LYS A 88 0.27 10.84 6.97
N PRO A 89 0.57 10.26 5.80
CA PRO A 89 1.49 9.13 5.71
C PRO A 89 2.89 9.42 6.27
N SER A 90 3.34 10.69 6.22
CA SER A 90 4.64 11.14 6.73
C SER A 90 4.77 11.03 8.23
N ASP A 91 3.66 11.10 8.97
CA ASP A 91 3.68 11.20 10.44
C ASP A 91 3.72 9.81 11.10
N ILE A 92 3.74 8.75 10.28
CA ILE A 92 3.84 7.37 10.72
C ILE A 92 5.31 7.07 11.03
N ASP A 93 5.60 6.74 12.29
CA ASP A 93 6.95 6.37 12.73
C ASP A 93 7.51 5.20 11.89
N PRO A 94 8.69 5.38 11.25
CA PRO A 94 9.36 4.32 10.52
C PRO A 94 9.69 3.08 11.37
N ALA A 95 9.73 3.17 12.70
CA ALA A 95 10.09 2.09 13.61
C ALA A 95 8.90 1.20 14.05
N LEU A 96 7.65 1.66 13.90
CA LEU A 96 6.46 0.85 14.16
C LEU A 96 6.34 -0.24 13.08
N LYS A 97 6.75 -1.46 13.45
CA LYS A 97 6.68 -2.71 12.67
C LYS A 97 5.42 -3.48 12.99
#